data_AF-A0A382M8N2-F1
#
_entry.id   AF-A0A382M8N2-F1
#
_cell.length_a   1.000
_cell.length_b   1.000
_cell.length_c   1.000
_cell.angle_alpha   90.00
_cell.angle_beta   90.00
_cell.angle_gamma   90.00
#
_symmetry.space_group_name_H-M   'P 1'
#
loop_
_entity.id
_entity.type
_entity.pdbx_description
1 polymer ?
#
loop_
_entity_poly.entity_id
_entity_poly.type
_entity_poly.pdbx_seq_one_letter_code
_entity_poly.pdbx_strand_id
1 'polypeptide(L)'
;MVDGQSIIANQAPNELPINSGQFEQSTMNPNKFNMNQGFTMMTSMSGGKSQTMGIYSNYSRFKLSERLQFKTGLHLIQSQNNLSYSNGPQTGIGYELGVEYKLSPNSILSFQLVNYSNSPIRNRNFSPLNVP
;
A
#
# COMPACT_ATOMS: atom_id res chain seq x y z
N MET A 1 33.76 -35.63 67.58
CA MET A 1 34.71 -34.80 66.81
C MET A 1 34.48 -35.12 65.35
N VAL A 2 34.10 -34.10 64.54
CA VAL A 2 34.44 -33.93 63.10
C VAL A 2 33.88 -35.00 62.13
N ASP A 3 33.23 -34.77 60.98
CA ASP A 3 32.72 -33.62 60.23
C ASP A 3 31.82 -34.18 59.09
N GLY A 4 31.02 -33.34 58.43
CA GLY A 4 30.79 -33.49 56.98
C GLY A 4 29.33 -33.48 56.50
N GLN A 5 28.97 -32.38 55.82
CA GLN A 5 27.66 -32.03 55.28
C GLN A 5 27.36 -32.59 53.87
N SER A 6 26.04 -32.65 53.60
CA SER A 6 25.34 -32.38 52.33
C SER A 6 25.51 -33.30 51.12
N ILE A 7 24.42 -34.02 50.79
CA ILE A 7 24.13 -34.45 49.42
C ILE A 7 23.27 -33.33 48.79
N ILE A 8 23.86 -32.51 47.93
CA ILE A 8 23.13 -31.59 47.05
C ILE A 8 22.96 -32.27 45.70
N ALA A 9 21.71 -32.35 45.23
CA ALA A 9 21.34 -32.91 43.94
C ALA A 9 21.97 -32.10 42.79
N ASN A 10 22.76 -32.76 41.93
CA ASN A 10 23.24 -32.17 40.68
C ASN A 10 22.08 -32.13 39.67
N GLN A 11 21.56 -30.93 39.42
CA GLN A 11 20.70 -30.63 38.29
C GLN A 11 21.54 -30.59 37.00
N ALA A 12 21.00 -31.16 35.93
CA ALA A 12 21.62 -31.21 34.60
C ALA A 12 21.84 -29.80 34.01
N PRO A 13 22.92 -29.58 33.23
CA PRO A 13 23.19 -28.28 32.63
C PRO A 13 22.28 -27.99 31.44
N ASN A 14 21.44 -26.96 31.60
CA ASN A 14 20.78 -26.12 30.59
C ASN A 14 21.03 -26.48 29.11
N GLU A 15 20.11 -27.25 28.53
CA GLU A 15 19.90 -27.23 27.08
C GLU A 15 19.23 -25.90 26.71
N LEU A 16 19.88 -25.13 25.84
CA LEU A 16 19.32 -23.94 25.20
C LEU A 16 18.02 -24.34 24.47
N PRO A 17 16.90 -23.61 24.62
CA PRO A 17 15.71 -23.94 23.86
C PRO A 17 15.96 -23.60 22.39
N ILE A 18 16.25 -24.62 21.59
CA ILE A 18 16.11 -24.59 20.13
C ILE A 18 14.62 -24.48 19.84
N ASN A 19 14.09 -23.26 19.83
CA ASN A 19 12.76 -22.98 19.29
C ASN A 19 12.84 -22.98 17.75
N SER A 20 13.09 -24.16 17.17
CA SER A 20 12.79 -24.43 15.77
C SER A 20 11.32 -24.84 15.67
N GLY A 21 10.43 -23.87 15.47
CA GLY A 21 9.07 -24.15 15.04
C GLY A 21 7.99 -23.44 15.85
N GLN A 22 7.68 -22.21 15.47
CA GLN A 22 6.31 -21.69 15.37
C GLN A 22 6.37 -20.54 14.35
N PHE A 23 6.08 -20.80 13.08
CA PHE A 23 5.59 -19.70 12.24
C PHE A 23 4.28 -19.27 12.89
N GLU A 24 4.26 -18.08 13.49
CA GLU A 24 3.10 -17.57 14.21
C GLU A 24 1.83 -17.75 13.36
N GLN A 25 0.93 -18.50 13.97
CA GLN A 25 -0.41 -18.84 13.52
C GLN A 25 -1.21 -17.55 13.24
N SER A 26 -1.71 -17.46 12.01
CA SER A 26 -2.50 -16.35 11.43
C SER A 26 -1.75 -15.03 11.21
N THR A 27 -1.29 -14.83 9.98
CA THR A 27 -0.81 -13.53 9.48
C THR A 27 -1.89 -12.44 9.47
N MET A 28 -3.17 -12.77 9.69
CA MET A 28 -4.29 -11.82 9.81
C MET A 28 -4.75 -11.70 11.27
N ASN A 29 -3.97 -11.03 12.10
CA ASN A 29 -4.55 -10.35 13.26
C ASN A 29 -5.25 -9.08 12.72
N PRO A 30 -6.55 -8.83 13.00
CA PRO A 30 -7.27 -7.67 12.47
C PRO A 30 -6.59 -6.33 12.79
N ASN A 31 -5.78 -6.25 13.85
CA ASN A 31 -5.01 -5.05 14.18
C ASN A 31 -3.78 -4.82 13.28
N LYS A 32 -3.41 -5.80 12.45
CA LYS A 32 -2.27 -5.71 11.53
C LYS A 32 -2.68 -5.33 10.11
N PHE A 33 -3.98 -5.36 9.76
CA PHE A 33 -4.47 -5.01 8.43
C PHE A 33 -5.48 -3.87 8.49
N ASN A 34 -5.28 -2.84 7.67
CA ASN A 34 -6.22 -1.74 7.52
C ASN A 34 -6.49 -1.52 6.03
N MET A 35 -7.76 -1.38 5.66
CA MET A 35 -8.18 -1.12 4.29
C MET A 35 -9.07 0.12 4.27
N ASN A 36 -8.73 1.07 3.42
CA ASN A 36 -9.52 2.25 3.13
C ASN A 36 -9.93 2.23 1.66
N GLN A 37 -11.20 2.47 1.39
CA GLN A 37 -11.75 2.54 0.05
C GLN A 37 -12.41 3.90 -0.15
N GLY A 38 -12.15 4.52 -1.29
CA GLY A 38 -12.69 5.82 -1.63
C GLY A 38 -13.12 5.86 -3.09
N PHE A 39 -14.15 6.65 -3.36
CA PHE A 39 -14.57 6.97 -4.72
C PHE A 39 -14.56 8.47 -4.91
N THR A 40 -14.02 8.93 -6.03
CA THR A 40 -13.99 10.35 -6.41
C THR A 40 -14.59 10.47 -7.81
N MET A 41 -15.49 11.43 -7.98
CA MET A 41 -16.08 11.76 -9.27
C MET A 41 -15.80 13.21 -9.60
N MET A 42 -15.36 13.46 -10.83
CA MET A 42 -15.02 14.77 -11.34
C MET A 42 -15.76 14.98 -12.66
N THR A 43 -16.44 16.10 -12.79
CA THR A 43 -17.12 16.48 -14.02
C THR A 43 -16.66 17.88 -14.42
N SER A 44 -16.34 18.06 -15.69
CA SER A 44 -15.98 19.36 -16.27
C SER A 44 -16.67 19.56 -17.61
N MET A 45 -16.77 20.80 -18.06
CA MET A 45 -17.38 21.15 -19.33
C MET A 45 -16.46 22.11 -20.09
N SER A 46 -16.19 21.81 -21.37
CA SER A 46 -15.36 22.64 -22.25
C SER A 46 -15.92 22.62 -23.66
N GLY A 47 -16.10 23.79 -24.27
CA GLY A 47 -16.64 23.94 -25.63
C GLY A 47 -18.02 23.30 -25.84
N GLY A 48 -18.90 23.35 -24.83
CA GLY A 48 -20.23 22.73 -24.85
C GLY A 48 -20.23 21.20 -24.72
N LYS A 49 -19.09 20.58 -24.42
CA LYS A 49 -18.94 19.13 -24.24
C LYS A 49 -18.58 18.82 -22.79
N SER A 50 -19.26 17.83 -22.21
CA SER A 50 -18.96 17.33 -20.87
C SER A 50 -17.86 16.27 -20.90
N GLN A 51 -17.04 16.29 -19.86
CA GLN A 51 -16.07 15.26 -19.54
C GLN A 51 -16.29 14.83 -18.09
N THR A 52 -16.49 13.54 -17.87
CA THR A 52 -16.71 12.98 -16.53
C THR A 52 -15.65 11.92 -16.27
N MET A 53 -15.03 11.95 -15.09
CA MET A 53 -14.06 10.96 -14.63
C MET A 53 -14.48 10.44 -13.26
N GLY A 54 -14.50 9.13 -13.11
CA GLY A 54 -14.65 8.43 -11.84
C GLY A 54 -13.34 7.73 -11.47
N ILE A 55 -12.96 7.79 -10.21
CA ILE A 55 -11.79 7.11 -9.65
C ILE A 55 -12.25 6.32 -8.43
N TYR A 56 -12.14 5.01 -8.49
CA TYR A 56 -12.19 4.16 -7.30
C TYR A 56 -10.76 3.92 -6.81
N SER A 57 -10.53 4.07 -5.51
CA SER A 57 -9.24 3.85 -4.88
C SER A 57 -9.38 2.89 -3.72
N ASN A 58 -8.47 1.93 -3.62
CA ASN A 58 -8.32 1.06 -2.47
C ASN A 58 -6.90 1.17 -1.93
N TYR A 59 -6.77 1.62 -0.69
CA TYR A 59 -5.52 1.61 0.04
C TYR A 59 -5.56 0.52 1.09
N SER A 60 -4.58 -0.37 1.06
CA SER A 60 -4.42 -1.39 2.08
C SER A 60 -3.08 -1.19 2.78
N ARG A 61 -3.06 -1.41 4.09
CA ARG A 61 -1.86 -1.38 4.92
C ARG A 61 -1.78 -2.68 5.70
N PHE A 62 -0.62 -3.30 5.64
CA PHE A 62 -0.33 -4.52 6.37
C PHE A 62 0.93 -4.34 7.23
N LYS A 63 0.77 -4.44 8.54
CA LYS A 63 1.84 -4.34 9.53
C LYS A 63 2.40 -5.74 9.78
N LEU A 64 3.57 -6.04 9.19
CA LEU A 64 4.23 -7.33 9.40
C LEU A 64 4.83 -7.42 10.82
N SER A 65 5.36 -6.30 11.33
CA SER A 65 5.91 -6.20 12.69
C SER A 65 5.77 -4.77 13.24
N GLU A 66 6.20 -4.55 14.48
CA GLU A 66 6.27 -3.20 15.07
C GLU A 66 7.16 -2.23 14.26
N ARG A 67 8.10 -2.76 13.48
CA ARG A 67 9.06 -1.98 12.70
C ARG A 67 8.79 -2.00 11.20
N LEU A 68 8.13 -3.02 10.66
CA LEU A 68 7.95 -3.18 9.21
C LEU A 68 6.48 -3.14 8.82
N GLN A 69 6.14 -2.27 7.87
CA GLN A 69 4.82 -2.20 7.28
C GLN A 69 4.88 -2.15 5.75
N PHE A 70 3.88 -2.80 5.13
CA PHE A 70 3.60 -2.78 3.71
C PHE A 70 2.36 -1.93 3.46
N LYS A 71 2.38 -1.17 2.38
CA LYS A 71 1.27 -0.34 1.92
C LYS A 71 1.03 -0.66 0.46
N THR A 72 -0.23 -0.78 0.07
CA THR A 72 -0.62 -0.96 -1.33
C THR A 72 -1.75 0.00 -1.67
N GLY A 73 -1.70 0.60 -2.83
CA GLY A 73 -2.78 1.40 -3.41
C GLY A 73 -3.18 0.80 -4.75
N LEU A 74 -4.48 0.71 -5.02
CA LEU A 74 -5.02 0.33 -6.33
C LEU A 74 -6.05 1.38 -6.73
N HIS A 75 -5.95 1.86 -7.96
CA HIS A 75 -6.82 2.89 -8.50
C HIS A 75 -7.44 2.38 -9.80
N LEU A 76 -8.76 2.37 -9.88
CA LEU A 76 -9.49 2.17 -11.11
C LEU A 76 -10.01 3.53 -11.57
N ILE A 77 -9.57 3.97 -12.73
CA ILE A 77 -9.92 5.27 -13.30
C ILE A 77 -10.79 5.02 -14.53
N GLN A 78 -11.98 5.58 -14.56
CA GLN A 78 -12.88 5.54 -15.71
C GLN A 78 -13.15 6.97 -16.16
N SER A 79 -12.86 7.29 -17.41
CA SER A 79 -13.19 8.55 -18.04
C SER A 79 -14.23 8.34 -19.13
N GLN A 80 -15.33 9.08 -19.06
CA GLN A 80 -16.31 9.20 -20.13
C GLN A 80 -16.10 10.55 -20.81
N ASN A 81 -15.65 10.50 -22.07
CA ASN A 81 -15.48 11.68 -22.91
C ASN A 81 -16.48 11.63 -24.07
N ASN A 82 -17.35 12.63 -24.16
CA ASN A 82 -18.19 12.88 -25.34
C ASN A 82 -17.42 13.59 -26.48
N LEU A 83 -16.08 13.57 -26.42
CA LEU A 83 -15.20 14.13 -27.43
C LEU A 83 -14.82 13.03 -28.43
N SER A 84 -15.29 13.14 -29.67
CA SER A 84 -14.94 12.29 -30.82
C SER A 84 -13.43 12.22 -31.17
N TYR A 85 -12.54 12.73 -30.33
CA TYR A 85 -11.11 12.89 -30.62
C TYR A 85 -10.18 12.04 -29.74
N SER A 86 -10.70 11.21 -28.83
CA SER A 86 -9.88 10.34 -27.97
C SER A 86 -10.15 8.87 -28.24
N ASN A 87 -9.32 8.27 -29.09
CA ASN A 87 -9.28 6.82 -29.33
C ASN A 87 -8.43 6.06 -28.28
N GLY A 88 -8.00 6.74 -27.21
CA GLY A 88 -7.25 6.13 -26.12
C GLY A 88 -8.15 5.34 -25.16
N PRO A 89 -7.59 4.42 -24.36
CA PRO A 89 -8.36 3.67 -23.38
C PRO A 89 -9.05 4.62 -22.39
N GLN A 90 -10.35 4.47 -22.27
CA GLN A 90 -11.21 5.22 -21.34
C GLN A 90 -11.08 4.72 -19.89
N THR A 91 -10.37 3.61 -19.69
CA THR A 91 -10.13 2.97 -18.41
C THR A 91 -8.63 2.95 -18.14
N GLY A 92 -8.21 3.41 -16.97
CA GLY A 92 -6.84 3.34 -16.48
C GLY A 92 -6.78 2.58 -15.16
N ILE A 93 -5.65 1.91 -14.92
CA ILE A 93 -5.34 1.29 -13.63
C ILE A 93 -4.07 1.94 -13.09
N GLY A 94 -4.12 2.39 -11.85
CA GLY A 94 -2.98 2.83 -11.07
C GLY A 94 -2.68 1.87 -9.94
N TYR A 95 -1.42 1.74 -9.58
CA TYR A 95 -1.00 1.00 -8.40
C TYR A 95 0.12 1.72 -7.65
N GLU A 96 0.11 1.52 -6.34
CA GLU A 96 1.12 2.00 -5.41
C GLU A 96 1.57 0.83 -4.56
N LEU A 97 2.87 0.66 -4.39
CA LEU A 97 3.48 -0.33 -3.51
C LEU A 97 4.50 0.38 -2.62
N GLY A 98 4.35 0.22 -1.32
CA GLY A 98 5.20 0.87 -0.33
C GLY A 98 5.68 -0.10 0.73
N VAL A 99 6.97 -0.01 1.08
CA VAL A 99 7.56 -0.69 2.22
C VAL A 99 8.14 0.38 3.13
N GLU A 100 7.86 0.28 4.43
CA GLU A 100 8.38 1.22 5.42
C GLU A 100 8.95 0.44 6.61
N TYR A 101 10.21 0.72 6.94
CA TYR A 101 10.96 0.10 8.01
C TYR A 101 11.43 1.14 9.03
N LYS A 102 11.07 0.95 10.30
CA LYS A 102 11.57 1.75 11.42
C LYS A 102 12.94 1.24 11.84
N LEU A 103 13.98 2.03 11.54
CA LEU A 103 15.36 1.79 11.98
C LEU A 103 15.49 2.05 13.49
N SER A 104 14.84 3.10 13.98
CA SER A 104 14.82 3.52 15.39
C SER A 104 13.46 4.16 15.71
N PRO A 105 13.17 4.52 16.98
CA PRO A 105 11.95 5.24 17.33
C PRO A 105 11.72 6.53 16.53
N ASN A 106 12.81 7.17 16.08
CA ASN A 106 12.80 8.46 15.39
C ASN A 106 13.31 8.39 13.95
N SER A 107 13.52 7.18 13.40
CA SER A 107 14.12 7.00 12.08
C SER A 107 13.37 5.96 11.27
N ILE A 108 12.95 6.36 10.07
CA ILE A 108 12.15 5.54 9.15
C ILE A 108 12.85 5.53 7.79
N LEU A 109 12.99 4.35 7.21
CA LEU A 109 13.35 4.16 5.82
C LEU A 109 12.11 3.72 5.04
N SER A 110 11.83 4.36 3.91
CA SER A 110 10.70 4.00 3.07
C SER A 110 11.12 3.81 1.62
N PHE A 111 10.53 2.82 0.97
CA PHE A 111 10.64 2.58 -0.45
C PHE A 111 9.23 2.59 -1.04
N GLN A 112 9.02 3.34 -2.12
CA GLN A 112 7.72 3.49 -2.75
C GLN A 112 7.86 3.36 -4.26
N LEU A 113 7.00 2.54 -4.85
CA LEU A 113 6.83 2.38 -6.29
C LEU A 113 5.40 2.78 -6.64
N VAL A 114 5.28 3.71 -7.58
CA VAL A 114 3.98 4.24 -8.00
C VAL A 114 3.93 4.21 -9.52
N ASN A 115 2.82 3.72 -10.05
CA ASN A 115 2.52 3.76 -11.46
C ASN A 115 1.07 4.17 -11.65
N TYR A 116 0.85 5.28 -12.35
CA TYR A 116 -0.48 5.66 -12.80
C TYR A 116 -0.50 5.53 -14.33
N SER A 117 -1.20 4.51 -14.82
CA SER A 117 -1.39 4.38 -16.27
C SER A 117 -2.37 5.44 -16.76
N ASN A 118 -1.97 6.17 -17.80
CA ASN A 118 -2.65 7.35 -18.35
C ASN A 118 -4.17 7.17 -18.48
N SER A 119 -4.96 7.91 -17.70
CA SER A 119 -6.32 8.24 -18.08
C SER A 119 -6.27 9.47 -19.01
N PRO A 120 -7.01 9.50 -20.14
CA PRO A 120 -6.76 10.43 -21.23
C PRO A 120 -7.33 11.82 -20.92
N ILE A 121 -6.68 12.59 -20.06
CA ILE A 121 -6.82 14.05 -20.06
C ILE A 121 -5.71 14.61 -20.95
N ARG A 122 -5.92 14.47 -22.25
CA ARG A 122 -5.09 15.17 -23.23
C ARG A 122 -5.52 16.63 -23.24
N ASN A 123 -4.88 17.47 -22.43
CA ASN A 123 -4.90 18.92 -22.64
C ASN A 123 -4.20 19.21 -23.97
N ARG A 124 -4.95 19.20 -25.06
CA ARG A 124 -4.55 19.94 -26.27
C ARG A 124 -4.80 21.41 -25.95
N ASN A 125 -3.72 22.14 -25.68
CA ASN A 125 -3.73 23.59 -25.79
C ASN A 125 -4.00 23.91 -27.27
N PHE A 126 -5.26 24.11 -27.64
CA PHE A 126 -5.57 24.85 -28.85
C PHE A 126 -5.35 26.32 -28.51
N SER A 127 -4.37 26.93 -29.16
CA SER A 127 -4.23 28.39 -29.16
C SER A 127 -5.58 29.00 -29.59
N PRO A 128 -6.07 30.05 -28.90
CA PRO A 128 -7.40 30.65 -29.18
C PRO A 128 -7.52 31.33 -30.56
N LEU A 129 -6.48 31.25 -31.39
CA LEU A 129 -6.37 31.94 -32.68
C LEU A 129 -6.45 31.01 -33.90
N ASN A 130 -6.67 29.71 -33.71
CA ASN A 130 -6.79 28.77 -34.83
C ASN A 130 -8.14 28.06 -34.79
N VAL A 131 -9.17 28.75 -35.25
CA VAL A 131 -10.47 28.18 -35.65
C VAL A 131 -10.62 28.46 -37.15
N PRO A 132 -11.00 27.48 -37.99
CA PRO A 132 -11.48 27.75 -39.35
C PRO A 132 -12.80 28.55 -39.32
#